data_AF-A0A814L3H3-F1
#
_entry.id   AF-A0A814L3H3-F1
#
_cell.length_a   1.000
_cell.length_b   1.000
_cell.length_c   1.000
_cell.angle_alpha   90.00
_cell.angle_beta   90.00
_cell.angle_gamma   90.00
#
_symmetry.space_group_name_H-M   'P 1'
#
loop_
_entity.id
_entity.type
_entity.pdbx_description
1 polymer ?
#
loop_
_entity_poly.entity_id
_entity_poly.type
_entity_poly.pdbx_seq_one_letter_code
_entity_poly.pdbx_strand_id
1 'polypeptide(L)'
;MMSISLIFLLIGCCFAAEKLASYNVDPSETSVSGISSGGYFATQVQVAFSASIKGAGIVAGGPYNCGGQMSYTNCMYTSSPPITESISNTKSWSGNKIDDAKNLAKHKVYMISGTSDSTVGVSVMTQLYKYYSTDGQFIPDSNVVFKKDLKSGHTFPTDFDSAGNNGCGSTSSPYISNCGFDGARAILEHIYGPLQPRNNGALSGKFIEFDQGEFIASAKVNGMSTSAWVYVPKSCTDGATCKLHIAYHGCVQSYEKIGDKFV
;
A
#
# COMPACT_ATOMS: atom_id res chain seq x y z
N MET A 1 -45.45 47.39 -8.46
CA MET A 1 -45.01 46.07 -7.98
C MET A 1 -43.52 45.94 -8.28
N MET A 2 -42.65 46.21 -7.31
CA MET A 2 -41.20 46.02 -7.45
C MET A 2 -40.84 44.64 -6.88
N SER A 3 -40.29 43.78 -7.73
CA SER A 3 -39.83 42.45 -7.34
C SER A 3 -38.37 42.56 -6.87
N ILE A 4 -38.09 42.16 -5.63
CA ILE A 4 -36.74 42.10 -5.07
C ILE A 4 -36.23 40.66 -5.28
N SER A 5 -35.29 40.48 -6.20
CA SER A 5 -34.57 39.21 -6.35
C SER A 5 -33.42 39.15 -5.34
N LEU A 6 -33.51 38.23 -4.37
CA LEU A 6 -32.42 37.90 -3.47
C LEU A 6 -31.46 36.91 -4.17
N ILE A 7 -30.25 37.35 -4.45
CA ILE A 7 -29.16 36.48 -4.94
C ILE A 7 -28.52 35.82 -3.71
N PHE A 8 -28.75 34.52 -3.53
CA PHE A 8 -28.01 33.71 -2.56
C PHE A 8 -26.62 33.39 -3.15
N LEU A 9 -25.59 34.06 -2.62
CA LEU A 9 -24.20 33.67 -2.86
C LEU A 9 -23.92 32.41 -2.03
N LEU A 10 -23.90 31.23 -2.67
CA LEU A 10 -23.38 30.01 -2.07
C LEU A 10 -21.85 30.16 -1.96
N ILE A 11 -21.39 30.65 -0.81
CA ILE A 11 -19.98 30.57 -0.42
C ILE A 11 -19.73 29.09 -0.12
N GLY A 12 -19.21 28.35 -1.10
CA GLY A 12 -18.68 27.01 -0.86
C GLY A 12 -17.52 27.13 0.12
N CYS A 13 -17.70 26.67 1.36
CA CYS A 13 -16.58 26.41 2.25
C CYS A 13 -15.72 25.33 1.59
N CYS A 14 -14.61 25.75 0.98
CA CYS A 14 -13.50 24.85 0.72
C CYS A 14 -12.90 24.55 2.11
N PHE A 15 -13.35 23.49 2.76
CA PHE A 15 -12.70 23.00 3.96
C PHE A 15 -11.29 22.56 3.53
N ALA A 16 -10.27 23.30 3.95
CA ALA A 16 -8.90 22.83 3.84
C ALA A 16 -8.76 21.59 4.74
N ALA A 17 -8.07 20.56 4.26
CA ALA A 17 -7.79 19.37 5.07
C ALA A 17 -7.08 19.78 6.38
N GLU A 18 -7.42 19.10 7.48
CA GLU A 18 -6.88 19.44 8.80
C GLU A 18 -5.43 18.99 8.93
N LYS A 19 -4.67 19.54 9.88
CA LYS A 19 -3.35 19.00 10.20
C LYS A 19 -3.44 17.60 10.78
N LEU A 20 -2.43 16.76 10.54
CA LEU A 20 -2.44 15.41 11.07
C LEU A 20 -2.25 15.44 12.59
N ALA A 21 -3.24 14.93 13.34
CA ALA A 21 -3.11 14.80 14.78
C ALA A 21 -2.04 13.77 15.17
N SER A 22 -1.43 13.98 16.35
CA SER A 22 -0.54 12.99 16.97
C SER A 22 -1.34 11.95 17.76
N TYR A 23 -0.90 10.70 17.71
CA TYR A 23 -1.52 9.56 18.43
C TYR A 23 -0.48 8.79 19.24
N ASN A 24 -0.92 8.04 20.25
CA ASN A 24 -0.08 7.11 21.00
C ASN A 24 0.24 5.87 20.16
N VAL A 25 1.11 6.01 19.16
CA VAL A 25 1.55 4.94 18.27
C VAL A 25 2.95 4.50 18.67
N ASP A 26 3.17 3.18 18.75
CA ASP A 26 4.53 2.61 18.85
C ASP A 26 5.19 2.63 17.45
N PRO A 27 6.21 3.47 17.20
CA PRO A 27 6.83 3.57 15.89
C PRO A 27 7.52 2.26 15.45
N SER A 28 7.94 1.42 16.40
CA SER A 28 8.56 0.11 16.09
C SER A 28 7.56 -0.90 15.54
N GLU A 29 6.25 -0.64 15.70
CA GLU A 29 5.16 -1.43 15.16
C GLU A 29 4.63 -0.89 13.81
N THR A 30 5.39 -0.03 13.13
CA THR A 30 5.02 0.53 11.82
C THR A 30 5.24 -0.47 10.69
N SER A 31 4.24 -0.68 9.84
CA SER A 31 4.37 -1.51 8.63
C SER A 31 3.72 -0.84 7.43
N VAL A 32 3.99 -1.38 6.23
CA VAL A 32 3.46 -0.83 4.97
C VAL A 32 2.79 -1.92 4.14
N SER A 33 1.87 -1.53 3.27
CA SER A 33 1.45 -2.39 2.16
C SER A 33 1.03 -1.57 0.96
N GLY A 34 0.82 -2.23 -0.16
CA GLY A 34 0.18 -1.59 -1.30
C GLY A 34 -0.05 -2.51 -2.47
N ILE A 35 -0.77 -1.99 -3.45
CA ILE A 35 -1.06 -2.68 -4.71
C ILE A 35 -0.44 -1.97 -5.90
N SER A 36 0.02 -2.71 -6.92
CA SER A 36 0.50 -2.13 -8.17
C SER A 36 1.68 -1.18 -7.93
N SER A 37 1.63 0.07 -8.41
CA SER A 37 2.60 1.12 -8.05
C SER A 37 2.72 1.35 -6.54
N GLY A 38 1.62 1.25 -5.78
CA GLY A 38 1.64 1.26 -4.31
C GLY A 38 2.35 0.05 -3.72
N GLY A 39 2.29 -1.11 -4.38
CA GLY A 39 3.07 -2.31 -4.03
C GLY A 39 4.56 -2.12 -4.29
N TYR A 40 4.94 -1.53 -5.43
CA TYR A 40 6.32 -1.10 -5.66
C TYR A 40 6.79 -0.07 -4.63
N PHE A 41 5.93 0.89 -4.27
CA PHE A 41 6.25 1.90 -3.28
C PHE A 41 6.40 1.32 -1.88
N ALA A 42 5.55 0.37 -1.49
CA ALA A 42 5.68 -0.39 -0.25
C ALA A 42 7.03 -1.12 -0.18
N THR A 43 7.45 -1.81 -1.25
CA THR A 43 8.79 -2.42 -1.35
C THR A 43 9.90 -1.36 -1.17
N GLN A 44 9.78 -0.21 -1.84
CA GLN A 44 10.77 0.87 -1.76
C GLN A 44 10.88 1.45 -0.35
N VAL A 45 9.75 1.77 0.29
CA VAL A 45 9.72 2.30 1.67
C VAL A 45 10.28 1.26 2.64
N GLN A 46 9.89 0.00 2.51
CA GLN A 46 10.40 -1.07 3.36
C GLN A 46 11.92 -1.22 3.27
N VAL A 47 12.48 -1.20 2.07
CA VAL A 47 13.94 -1.37 1.86
C VAL A 47 14.69 -0.11 2.29
N ALA A 48 14.22 1.07 1.85
CA ALA A 48 14.88 2.34 2.11
C ALA A 48 14.88 2.72 3.60
N PHE A 49 13.76 2.47 4.29
CA PHE A 49 13.54 2.86 5.68
C PHE A 49 13.36 1.64 6.59
N SER A 50 14.15 0.59 6.33
CA SER A 50 14.05 -0.70 7.02
C SER A 50 14.30 -0.65 8.53
N ALA A 51 14.91 0.42 9.07
CA ALA A 51 15.00 0.61 10.50
C ALA A 51 13.65 1.00 11.14
N SER A 52 12.78 1.68 10.38
CA SER A 52 11.50 2.22 10.85
C SER A 52 10.30 1.34 10.49
N ILE A 53 10.45 0.43 9.52
CA ILE A 53 9.38 -0.45 9.05
C ILE A 53 9.65 -1.87 9.55
N LYS A 54 8.65 -2.55 10.11
CA LYS A 54 8.82 -3.94 10.59
C LYS A 54 8.42 -5.03 9.59
N GLY A 55 7.68 -4.69 8.55
CA GLY A 55 7.13 -5.67 7.60
C GLY A 55 6.36 -5.01 6.46
N ALA A 56 6.07 -5.80 5.42
CA ALA A 56 5.40 -5.31 4.24
C ALA A 56 4.40 -6.29 3.60
N GLY A 57 3.30 -5.74 3.08
CA GLY A 57 2.36 -6.45 2.21
C GLY A 57 2.47 -5.96 0.76
N ILE A 58 2.80 -6.85 -0.19
CA ILE A 58 3.02 -6.46 -1.59
C ILE A 58 2.00 -7.17 -2.48
N VAL A 59 1.04 -6.43 -3.01
CA VAL A 59 0.02 -6.96 -3.94
C VAL A 59 0.37 -6.54 -5.36
N ALA A 60 0.69 -7.49 -6.24
CA ALA A 60 1.00 -7.21 -7.65
C ALA A 60 2.00 -6.03 -7.85
N GLY A 61 3.04 -5.97 -7.03
CA GLY A 61 4.16 -5.02 -7.13
C GLY A 61 5.39 -5.66 -7.79
N GLY A 62 6.60 -5.33 -7.36
CA GLY A 62 7.79 -5.99 -7.89
C GLY A 62 9.10 -5.60 -7.22
N PRO A 63 10.25 -6.03 -7.80
CA PRO A 63 11.58 -5.87 -7.22
C PRO A 63 11.94 -4.42 -6.91
N TYR A 64 12.65 -4.22 -5.80
CA TYR A 64 13.24 -2.93 -5.45
C TYR A 64 14.08 -2.38 -6.61
N ASN A 65 13.92 -1.08 -6.90
CA ASN A 65 14.69 -0.36 -7.92
C ASN A 65 14.55 -0.95 -9.35
N CYS A 66 13.50 -1.71 -9.67
CA CYS A 66 13.34 -2.30 -11.00
C CYS A 66 13.27 -1.22 -12.12
N GLY A 67 12.37 -0.24 -12.00
CA GLY A 67 12.22 0.84 -12.98
C GLY A 67 13.35 1.87 -12.99
N GLY A 68 14.29 1.81 -12.04
CA GLY A 68 15.49 2.65 -12.03
C GLY A 68 16.64 2.08 -12.85
N GLN A 69 16.59 0.80 -13.21
CA GLN A 69 17.66 0.11 -13.98
C GLN A 69 17.26 -0.18 -15.43
N MET A 70 15.97 -0.19 -15.72
CA MET A 70 15.44 -0.53 -17.05
C MET A 70 14.11 0.17 -17.30
N SER A 71 13.62 0.11 -18.54
CA SER A 71 12.27 0.57 -18.87
C SER A 71 11.24 -0.07 -17.93
N TYR A 72 10.31 0.75 -17.41
CA TYR A 72 9.27 0.28 -16.49
C TYR A 72 8.43 -0.88 -17.08
N THR A 73 8.32 -0.94 -18.41
CA THR A 73 7.61 -2.03 -19.11
C THR A 73 8.25 -3.40 -18.86
N ASN A 74 9.57 -3.45 -18.63
CA ASN A 74 10.28 -4.69 -18.27
C ASN A 74 10.03 -5.11 -16.82
N CYS A 75 9.40 -4.25 -16.03
CA CYS A 75 8.94 -4.54 -14.67
C CYS A 75 7.43 -4.84 -14.65
N MET A 76 6.76 -4.92 -15.81
CA MET A 76 5.32 -5.09 -15.91
C MET A 76 4.98 -6.14 -16.97
N TYR A 77 3.70 -6.34 -17.24
CA TYR A 77 3.20 -7.15 -18.35
C TYR A 77 3.69 -8.60 -18.32
N THR A 78 3.72 -9.20 -17.13
CA THR A 78 4.18 -10.58 -16.92
C THR A 78 5.62 -10.83 -17.36
N SER A 79 6.45 -9.78 -17.41
CA SER A 79 7.88 -9.92 -17.65
C SER A 79 8.59 -10.69 -16.53
N SER A 80 9.86 -11.04 -16.76
CA SER A 80 10.75 -11.58 -15.74
C SER A 80 12.00 -10.71 -15.64
N PRO A 81 11.92 -9.53 -14.98
CA PRO A 81 13.05 -8.60 -14.92
C PRO A 81 14.26 -9.26 -14.23
N PRO A 82 15.49 -9.09 -14.76
CA PRO A 82 16.69 -9.50 -14.04
C PRO A 82 16.83 -8.69 -12.74
N ILE A 83 17.19 -9.36 -11.65
CA ILE A 83 17.27 -8.77 -10.30
C ILE A 83 18.69 -8.59 -9.78
N THR A 84 19.70 -9.00 -10.56
CA THR A 84 21.12 -8.93 -10.16
C THR A 84 21.52 -7.51 -9.76
N GLU A 85 21.11 -6.53 -10.56
CA GLU A 85 21.42 -5.13 -10.29
C GLU A 85 20.59 -4.55 -9.13
N SER A 86 19.32 -4.94 -8.98
CA SER A 86 18.51 -4.61 -7.80
C SER A 86 19.15 -5.12 -6.50
N ILE A 87 19.65 -6.36 -6.49
CA ILE A 87 20.37 -6.95 -5.34
C ILE A 87 21.69 -6.20 -5.10
N SER A 88 22.47 -5.95 -6.16
CA SER A 88 23.74 -5.23 -6.08
C SER A 88 23.55 -3.83 -5.50
N ASN A 89 22.57 -3.08 -6.00
CA ASN A 89 22.23 -1.74 -5.52
C ASN A 89 21.79 -1.77 -4.05
N THR A 90 20.95 -2.73 -3.65
CA THR A 90 20.54 -2.87 -2.23
C THR A 90 21.76 -3.11 -1.33
N LYS A 91 22.69 -3.98 -1.72
CA LYS A 91 23.91 -4.26 -0.96
C LYS A 91 24.86 -3.05 -0.91
N SER A 92 25.03 -2.37 -2.03
CA SER A 92 25.92 -1.21 -2.17
C SER A 92 25.40 0.03 -1.43
N TRP A 93 24.08 0.22 -1.40
CA TRP A 93 23.46 1.40 -0.79
C TRP A 93 23.18 1.25 0.71
N SER A 94 23.24 0.01 1.23
CA SER A 94 23.02 -0.35 2.62
C SER A 94 23.85 0.49 3.59
N GLY A 95 23.19 1.18 4.51
CA GLY A 95 23.83 2.06 5.51
C GLY A 95 24.30 3.41 4.98
N ASN A 96 23.91 3.78 3.75
CA ASN A 96 24.24 5.06 3.13
C ASN A 96 23.01 5.70 2.47
N LYS A 97 22.57 5.19 1.32
CA LYS A 97 21.39 5.73 0.61
C LYS A 97 20.08 5.11 1.08
N ILE A 98 20.17 3.96 1.73
CA ILE A 98 19.09 3.24 2.40
C ILE A 98 19.59 2.81 3.77
N ASP A 99 18.67 2.48 4.68
CA ASP A 99 18.99 1.85 5.95
C ASP A 99 19.79 0.55 5.76
N ASP A 100 20.49 0.10 6.82
CA ASP A 100 21.25 -1.16 6.77
C ASP A 100 20.33 -2.32 6.38
N ALA A 101 20.63 -2.98 5.26
CA ALA A 101 19.86 -4.09 4.72
C ALA A 101 19.75 -5.27 5.71
N LYS A 102 20.63 -5.36 6.72
CA LYS A 102 20.51 -6.33 7.81
C LYS A 102 19.21 -6.19 8.60
N ASN A 103 18.60 -4.99 8.62
CA ASN A 103 17.29 -4.79 9.23
C ASN A 103 16.19 -5.61 8.54
N LEU A 104 16.33 -5.93 7.25
CA LEU A 104 15.36 -6.74 6.52
C LEU A 104 15.25 -8.16 7.06
N ALA A 105 16.29 -8.70 7.72
CA ALA A 105 16.30 -10.07 8.22
C ALA A 105 15.20 -10.36 9.27
N LYS A 106 14.75 -9.33 10.00
CA LYS A 106 13.64 -9.41 10.97
C LYS A 106 12.26 -9.12 10.35
N HIS A 107 12.20 -8.69 9.08
CA HIS A 107 10.93 -8.31 8.47
C HIS A 107 10.08 -9.52 8.11
N LYS A 108 8.77 -9.36 8.23
CA LYS A 108 7.77 -10.28 7.69
C LYS A 108 7.19 -9.68 6.40
N VAL A 109 7.16 -10.46 5.33
CA VAL A 109 6.66 -10.02 4.02
C VAL A 109 5.56 -10.96 3.51
N TYR A 110 4.41 -10.40 3.16
CA TYR A 110 3.32 -11.13 2.52
C TYR A 110 3.13 -10.63 1.10
N MET A 111 3.23 -11.51 0.12
CA MET A 111 3.17 -11.20 -1.29
C MET A 111 1.93 -11.84 -1.92
N ILE A 112 1.19 -11.08 -2.71
CA ILE A 112 -0.01 -11.55 -3.41
C ILE A 112 0.12 -11.27 -4.90
N SER A 113 -0.14 -12.27 -5.74
CA SER A 113 -0.26 -12.08 -7.18
C SER A 113 -1.36 -12.98 -7.75
N GLY A 114 -2.21 -12.40 -8.60
CA GLY A 114 -3.28 -13.13 -9.27
C GLY A 114 -2.77 -13.93 -10.46
N THR A 115 -3.27 -15.15 -10.66
CA THR A 115 -2.87 -16.01 -11.79
C THR A 115 -3.30 -15.45 -13.14
N SER A 116 -4.24 -14.52 -13.18
CA SER A 116 -4.75 -13.86 -14.39
C SER A 116 -4.29 -12.40 -14.49
N ASP A 117 -3.42 -11.94 -13.59
CA ASP A 117 -2.83 -10.61 -13.67
C ASP A 117 -1.84 -10.54 -14.84
N SER A 118 -2.24 -9.81 -15.90
CA SER A 118 -1.42 -9.51 -17.06
C SER A 118 -0.81 -8.09 -17.03
N THR A 119 -1.04 -7.32 -15.97
CA THR A 119 -0.53 -5.95 -15.81
C THR A 119 0.82 -5.94 -15.12
N VAL A 120 0.99 -6.72 -14.06
CA VAL A 120 2.29 -6.95 -13.40
C VAL A 120 2.59 -8.44 -13.42
N GLY A 121 1.75 -9.23 -12.74
CA GLY A 121 1.72 -10.67 -12.89
C GLY A 121 2.70 -11.47 -12.04
N VAL A 122 2.47 -12.78 -12.03
CA VAL A 122 3.15 -13.74 -11.15
C VAL A 122 4.66 -13.83 -11.43
N SER A 123 5.08 -13.68 -12.68
CA SER A 123 6.50 -13.73 -13.07
C SER A 123 7.31 -12.57 -12.47
N VAL A 124 6.79 -11.35 -12.52
CA VAL A 124 7.41 -10.19 -11.87
C VAL A 124 7.47 -10.37 -10.35
N MET A 125 6.36 -10.79 -9.74
CA MET A 125 6.30 -11.05 -8.29
C MET A 125 7.19 -12.23 -7.88
N THR A 126 7.42 -13.21 -8.77
CA THR A 126 8.40 -14.27 -8.54
C THR A 126 9.82 -13.73 -8.47
N GLN A 127 10.16 -12.73 -9.30
CA GLN A 127 11.44 -12.06 -9.22
C GLN A 127 11.59 -11.24 -7.92
N LEU A 128 10.51 -10.66 -7.40
CA LEU A 128 10.52 -10.03 -6.07
C LEU A 128 10.77 -11.06 -4.95
N TYR A 129 10.17 -12.25 -5.05
CA TYR A 129 10.39 -13.32 -4.07
C TYR A 129 11.86 -13.78 -4.09
N LYS A 130 12.45 -13.96 -5.28
CA LYS A 130 13.89 -14.27 -5.40
C LYS A 130 14.79 -13.14 -4.88
N TYR A 131 14.41 -11.89 -5.13
CA TYR A 131 15.11 -10.73 -4.59
C TYR A 131 15.14 -10.76 -3.05
N TYR A 132 14.02 -11.08 -2.39
CA TYR A 132 14.00 -11.15 -0.93
C TYR A 132 14.70 -12.39 -0.38
N SER A 133 14.33 -13.57 -0.86
CA SER A 133 14.59 -14.84 -0.18
C SER A 133 15.74 -15.63 -0.80
N THR A 134 15.63 -16.06 -2.06
CA THR A 134 16.56 -17.06 -2.61
C THR A 134 17.88 -16.48 -3.12
N ASP A 135 17.82 -15.41 -3.90
CA ASP A 135 18.98 -14.88 -4.63
C ASP A 135 19.59 -13.71 -3.85
N GLY A 136 18.75 -12.80 -3.35
CA GLY A 136 19.21 -11.68 -2.55
C GLY A 136 19.49 -12.03 -1.09
N GLN A 137 18.76 -13.00 -0.52
CA GLN A 137 18.91 -13.50 0.86
C GLN A 137 18.86 -12.37 1.92
N PHE A 138 18.03 -11.35 1.67
CA PHE A 138 17.82 -10.25 2.62
C PHE A 138 16.84 -10.63 3.73
N ILE A 139 15.90 -11.53 3.44
CA ILE A 139 14.84 -11.97 4.35
C ILE A 139 14.84 -13.50 4.39
N PRO A 140 14.86 -14.14 5.59
CA PRO A 140 14.70 -15.58 5.70
C PRO A 140 13.42 -16.06 5.01
N ASP A 141 13.47 -17.20 4.32
CA ASP A 141 12.31 -17.72 3.59
C ASP A 141 11.08 -17.93 4.47
N SER A 142 11.28 -18.35 5.72
CA SER A 142 10.23 -18.51 6.74
C SER A 142 9.51 -17.21 7.12
N ASN A 143 10.03 -16.05 6.70
CA ASN A 143 9.41 -14.75 6.90
C ASN A 143 8.69 -14.23 5.64
N VAL A 144 8.78 -14.92 4.51
CA VAL A 144 8.16 -14.52 3.24
C VAL A 144 7.05 -15.50 2.86
N VAL A 145 5.82 -15.00 2.72
CA VAL A 145 4.70 -15.78 2.17
C VAL A 145 4.37 -15.25 0.78
N PHE A 146 4.23 -16.14 -0.20
CA PHE A 146 3.85 -15.76 -1.56
C PHE A 146 2.58 -16.48 -2.03
N LYS A 147 1.43 -15.81 -1.89
CA LYS A 147 0.12 -16.22 -2.39
C LYS A 147 0.03 -15.94 -3.90
N LYS A 148 0.20 -16.97 -4.72
CA LYS A 148 0.27 -16.88 -6.19
C LYS A 148 -0.70 -17.79 -6.95
N ASP A 149 -1.61 -18.40 -6.23
CA ASP A 149 -2.60 -19.40 -6.67
C ASP A 149 -4.03 -18.82 -6.69
N LEU A 150 -4.19 -17.51 -6.39
CA LEU A 150 -5.49 -16.84 -6.43
C LEU A 150 -5.89 -16.57 -7.89
N LYS A 151 -7.06 -17.08 -8.30
CA LYS A 151 -7.67 -16.85 -9.62
C LYS A 151 -8.22 -15.43 -9.75
N SER A 152 -7.32 -14.45 -9.78
CA SER A 152 -7.62 -13.02 -9.85
C SER A 152 -6.82 -12.33 -10.95
N GLY A 153 -7.37 -11.23 -11.49
CA GLY A 153 -6.68 -10.29 -12.36
C GLY A 153 -5.79 -9.33 -11.56
N HIS A 154 -5.51 -8.15 -12.12
CA HIS A 154 -4.79 -7.09 -11.42
C HIS A 154 -5.76 -6.29 -10.55
N THR A 155 -6.02 -6.76 -9.34
CA THR A 155 -7.02 -6.20 -8.41
C THR A 155 -6.60 -6.45 -6.97
N PHE A 156 -7.08 -5.61 -6.04
CA PHE A 156 -6.89 -5.85 -4.61
C PHE A 156 -7.91 -6.91 -4.16
N PRO A 157 -7.47 -8.07 -3.64
CA PRO A 157 -8.37 -9.15 -3.28
C PRO A 157 -8.96 -8.92 -1.89
N THR A 158 -10.29 -8.96 -1.85
CA THR A 158 -11.11 -8.94 -0.63
C THR A 158 -11.99 -10.20 -0.58
N ASP A 159 -12.76 -10.38 0.47
CA ASP A 159 -13.75 -11.45 0.65
C ASP A 159 -15.19 -10.92 0.83
N PHE A 160 -15.44 -9.67 0.41
CA PHE A 160 -16.73 -9.02 0.54
C PHE A 160 -17.11 -8.25 -0.73
N ASP A 161 -18.41 -8.15 -0.98
CA ASP A 161 -18.94 -7.31 -2.04
C ASP A 161 -19.09 -5.87 -1.56
N SER A 162 -18.68 -4.92 -2.39
CA SER A 162 -18.93 -3.49 -2.20
C SER A 162 -19.39 -2.87 -3.52
N ALA A 163 -20.23 -1.84 -3.42
CA ALA A 163 -20.80 -1.18 -4.59
C ALA A 163 -19.70 -0.68 -5.53
N GLY A 164 -19.72 -1.18 -6.77
CA GLY A 164 -18.76 -0.82 -7.80
C GLY A 164 -17.48 -1.65 -7.82
N ASN A 165 -17.29 -2.65 -6.95
CA ASN A 165 -16.18 -3.61 -7.10
C ASN A 165 -16.21 -4.26 -8.50
N ASN A 166 -15.04 -4.42 -9.11
CA ASN A 166 -14.92 -5.18 -10.35
C ASN A 166 -14.88 -6.69 -10.06
N GLY A 167 -15.19 -7.51 -11.06
CA GLY A 167 -15.05 -8.96 -10.96
C GLY A 167 -13.60 -9.38 -10.67
N CYS A 168 -13.40 -10.38 -9.81
CA CYS A 168 -12.07 -10.79 -9.36
C CYS A 168 -11.12 -11.20 -10.49
N GLY A 169 -11.63 -11.85 -11.54
CA GLY A 169 -10.84 -12.22 -12.73
C GLY A 169 -10.62 -11.06 -13.72
N SER A 170 -11.15 -9.87 -13.44
CA SER A 170 -11.09 -8.71 -14.33
C SER A 170 -10.06 -7.68 -13.83
N THR A 171 -9.45 -6.97 -14.77
CA THR A 171 -8.56 -5.84 -14.49
C THR A 171 -9.24 -4.54 -14.94
N SER A 172 -10.02 -3.94 -14.05
CA SER A 172 -10.74 -2.70 -14.33
C SER A 172 -10.97 -1.89 -13.06
N SER A 173 -11.23 -0.59 -13.20
CA SER A 173 -11.62 0.27 -12.07
C SER A 173 -12.77 -0.37 -11.27
N PRO A 174 -12.73 -0.33 -9.92
CA PRO A 174 -11.77 0.36 -9.06
C PRO A 174 -10.51 -0.44 -8.72
N TYR A 175 -10.30 -1.61 -9.36
CA TYR A 175 -9.21 -2.55 -9.06
C TYR A 175 -9.28 -3.05 -7.61
N ILE A 176 -10.50 -3.28 -7.14
CA ILE A 176 -10.83 -3.86 -5.84
C ILE A 176 -11.96 -4.86 -6.09
N SER A 177 -11.77 -6.10 -5.61
CA SER A 177 -12.67 -7.20 -5.96
C SER A 177 -12.94 -8.11 -4.79
N ASN A 178 -14.16 -8.65 -4.74
CA ASN A 178 -14.42 -9.85 -3.95
C ASN A 178 -13.80 -11.06 -4.66
N CYS A 179 -12.72 -11.57 -4.10
CA CYS A 179 -11.99 -12.74 -4.56
C CYS A 179 -12.18 -13.95 -3.62
N GLY A 180 -13.09 -13.86 -2.65
CA GLY A 180 -13.23 -14.86 -1.59
C GLY A 180 -11.97 -15.00 -0.72
N PHE A 181 -11.13 -13.97 -0.68
CA PHE A 181 -9.85 -13.98 0.01
C PHE A 181 -9.57 -12.62 0.65
N ASP A 182 -9.55 -12.56 1.97
CA ASP A 182 -9.23 -11.35 2.74
C ASP A 182 -7.71 -11.07 2.68
N GLY A 183 -7.27 -10.40 1.61
CA GLY A 183 -5.88 -10.05 1.41
C GLY A 183 -5.34 -9.09 2.47
N ALA A 184 -6.17 -8.15 2.95
CA ALA A 184 -5.78 -7.20 3.98
C ALA A 184 -5.49 -7.91 5.31
N ARG A 185 -6.40 -8.78 5.76
CA ARG A 185 -6.16 -9.59 6.97
C ARG A 185 -4.93 -10.47 6.81
N ALA A 186 -4.77 -11.17 5.68
CA ALA A 186 -3.64 -12.08 5.47
C ALA A 186 -2.29 -11.34 5.57
N ILE A 187 -2.20 -10.13 5.00
CA ILE A 187 -1.03 -9.26 5.13
C ILE A 187 -0.79 -8.88 6.61
N LEU A 188 -1.81 -8.33 7.27
CA LEU A 188 -1.67 -7.82 8.64
C LEU A 188 -1.35 -8.95 9.63
N GLU A 189 -2.01 -10.10 9.52
CA GLU A 189 -1.81 -11.26 10.39
C GLU A 189 -0.41 -11.88 10.22
N HIS A 190 0.14 -11.88 9.00
CA HIS A 190 1.53 -12.32 8.78
C HIS A 190 2.56 -11.36 9.40
N ILE A 191 2.32 -10.05 9.33
CA ILE A 191 3.23 -9.03 9.86
C ILE A 191 3.20 -8.97 11.38
N TYR A 192 2.00 -9.02 11.96
CA TYR A 192 1.77 -8.76 13.38
C TYR A 192 1.54 -10.01 14.23
N GLY A 193 1.43 -11.18 13.59
CA GLY A 193 0.99 -12.41 14.25
C GLY A 193 -0.53 -12.46 14.42
N PRO A 194 -1.04 -13.37 15.25
CA PRO A 194 -2.48 -13.56 15.45
C PRO A 194 -3.21 -12.25 15.77
N LEU A 195 -4.26 -11.97 15.02
CA LEU A 195 -5.11 -10.79 15.20
C LEU A 195 -6.46 -11.17 15.79
N GLN A 196 -7.05 -10.23 16.54
CA GLN A 196 -8.45 -10.34 16.92
C GLN A 196 -9.35 -10.46 15.67
N PRO A 197 -10.53 -11.07 15.78
CA PRO A 197 -11.49 -11.08 14.68
C PRO A 197 -11.79 -9.66 14.19
N ARG A 198 -11.90 -9.50 12.86
CA ARG A 198 -12.25 -8.19 12.28
C ARG A 198 -13.68 -7.80 12.66
N ASN A 199 -13.94 -6.50 12.72
CA ASN A 199 -15.29 -5.99 12.89
C ASN A 199 -16.05 -6.07 11.56
N ASN A 200 -17.14 -6.85 11.52
CA ASN A 200 -18.05 -6.93 10.35
C ASN A 200 -19.27 -6.00 10.46
N GLY A 201 -19.37 -5.22 11.53
CA GLY A 201 -20.42 -4.22 11.75
C GLY A 201 -19.93 -2.80 11.49
N ALA A 202 -20.65 -1.83 12.06
CA ALA A 202 -20.24 -0.43 11.99
C ALA A 202 -18.86 -0.23 12.65
N LEU A 203 -17.97 0.46 11.94
CA LEU A 203 -16.64 0.82 12.45
C LEU A 203 -16.78 1.79 13.63
N SER A 204 -15.95 1.61 14.66
CA SER A 204 -15.96 2.46 15.86
C SER A 204 -15.11 3.72 15.72
N GLY A 205 -14.20 3.73 14.74
CA GLY A 205 -13.27 4.82 14.48
C GLY A 205 -13.80 5.90 13.56
N LYS A 206 -12.89 6.76 13.12
CA LYS A 206 -13.17 7.82 12.14
C LYS A 206 -12.16 7.77 11.00
N PHE A 207 -12.63 8.04 9.80
CA PHE A 207 -11.78 8.43 8.69
C PHE A 207 -11.54 9.94 8.77
N ILE A 208 -10.27 10.33 8.77
CA ILE A 208 -9.83 11.72 8.90
C ILE A 208 -9.02 12.05 7.65
N GLU A 209 -9.48 13.05 6.90
CA GLU A 209 -8.71 13.66 5.84
C GLU A 209 -7.73 14.68 6.44
N PHE A 210 -6.45 14.57 6.10
CA PHE A 210 -5.41 15.48 6.59
C PHE A 210 -4.55 16.04 5.46
N ASP A 211 -3.99 17.23 5.69
CA ASP A 211 -3.15 17.96 4.74
C ASP A 211 -1.76 17.33 4.61
N GLN A 212 -1.43 16.81 3.42
CA GLN A 212 -0.10 16.29 3.14
C GLN A 212 0.96 17.39 2.97
N GLY A 213 0.53 18.64 2.73
CA GLY A 213 1.41 19.81 2.66
C GLY A 213 2.19 20.05 3.95
N GLU A 214 1.73 19.50 5.07
CA GLU A 214 2.47 19.47 6.35
C GLU A 214 3.81 18.75 6.25
N PHE A 215 3.88 17.69 5.43
CA PHE A 215 5.06 16.83 5.32
C PHE A 215 5.79 16.95 3.98
N ILE A 216 5.07 17.42 2.94
CA ILE A 216 5.57 17.42 1.56
C ILE A 216 5.38 18.81 0.97
N ALA A 217 6.47 19.59 0.96
CA ALA A 217 6.49 20.86 0.26
C ALA A 217 6.11 20.63 -1.22
N SER A 218 5.13 21.39 -1.72
CA SER A 218 4.64 21.27 -3.09
C SER A 218 4.19 19.86 -3.48
N ALA A 219 3.40 19.19 -2.62
CA ALA A 219 2.93 17.80 -2.79
C ALA A 219 2.51 17.46 -4.24
N LYS A 220 1.68 18.30 -4.88
CA LYS A 220 1.23 18.09 -6.28
C LYS A 220 2.36 18.04 -7.29
N VAL A 221 3.40 18.87 -7.12
CA VAL A 221 4.57 18.88 -8.01
C VAL A 221 5.37 17.58 -7.86
N ASN A 222 5.37 17.02 -6.65
CA ASN A 222 6.02 15.73 -6.34
C ASN A 222 5.11 14.52 -6.60
N GLY A 223 3.97 14.70 -7.27
CA GLY A 223 3.08 13.60 -7.66
C GLY A 223 2.20 13.05 -6.53
N MET A 224 2.05 13.78 -5.42
CA MET A 224 1.15 13.43 -4.31
C MET A 224 -0.03 14.39 -4.24
N SER A 225 -1.18 13.92 -3.74
CA SER A 225 -2.33 14.81 -3.53
C SER A 225 -2.02 15.82 -2.41
N THR A 226 -2.85 16.85 -2.29
CA THR A 226 -2.73 17.79 -1.15
C THR A 226 -3.28 17.20 0.14
N SER A 227 -4.06 16.13 0.07
CA SER A 227 -4.63 15.47 1.25
C SER A 227 -4.46 13.95 1.21
N ALA A 228 -4.49 13.34 2.39
CA ALA A 228 -4.50 11.90 2.59
C ALA A 228 -5.51 11.52 3.68
N TRP A 229 -5.76 10.23 3.82
CA TRP A 229 -6.73 9.69 4.76
C TRP A 229 -6.07 8.80 5.80
N VAL A 230 -6.58 8.86 7.02
CA VAL A 230 -6.24 7.91 8.09
C VAL A 230 -7.52 7.40 8.76
N TYR A 231 -7.61 6.09 8.94
CA TYR A 231 -8.62 5.49 9.81
C TYR A 231 -8.06 5.34 11.22
N VAL A 232 -8.72 5.96 12.20
CA VAL A 232 -8.32 5.91 13.62
C VAL A 232 -9.41 5.21 14.42
N PRO A 233 -9.18 3.96 14.88
CA PRO A 233 -10.10 3.27 15.80
C PRO A 233 -10.34 4.07 17.08
N LYS A 234 -11.55 3.94 17.65
CA LYS A 234 -11.90 4.62 18.91
C LYS A 234 -10.88 4.39 20.03
N SER A 235 -10.38 3.16 20.17
CA SER A 235 -9.35 2.84 21.19
C SER A 235 -8.08 3.67 21.06
N CYS A 236 -7.64 3.98 19.83
CA CYS A 236 -6.46 4.82 19.60
C CYS A 236 -6.74 6.29 19.89
N THR A 237 -7.97 6.74 19.65
CA THR A 237 -8.42 8.10 20.05
C THR A 237 -8.52 8.22 21.57
N ASP A 238 -8.92 7.16 22.25
CA ASP A 238 -9.04 7.09 23.71
C ASP A 238 -7.67 6.89 24.42
N GLY A 239 -6.56 6.89 23.68
CA GLY A 239 -5.20 6.91 24.22
C GLY A 239 -4.50 5.56 24.38
N ALA A 240 -5.09 4.46 23.90
CA ALA A 240 -4.41 3.17 23.87
C ALA A 240 -3.15 3.23 23.00
N THR A 241 -2.10 2.49 23.35
CA THR A 241 -0.94 2.31 22.48
C THR A 241 -1.36 1.50 21.25
N CYS A 242 -1.21 2.10 20.07
CA CYS A 242 -1.62 1.54 18.80
C CYS A 242 -0.43 1.27 17.88
N LYS A 243 -0.70 0.47 16.83
CA LYS A 243 0.24 0.19 15.74
C LYS A 243 -0.14 1.03 14.52
N LEU A 244 0.82 1.28 13.64
CA LEU A 244 0.59 1.99 12.37
C LEU A 244 0.79 1.05 11.18
N HIS A 245 -0.20 1.00 10.29
CA HIS A 245 -0.05 0.38 8.98
C HIS A 245 -0.38 1.40 7.89
N ILE A 246 0.52 1.58 6.94
CA ILE A 246 0.35 2.51 5.82
C ILE A 246 0.00 1.72 4.57
N ALA A 247 -1.20 1.91 4.02
CA ALA A 247 -1.65 1.24 2.81
C ALA A 247 -1.60 2.18 1.60
N TYR A 248 -0.80 1.84 0.59
CA TYR A 248 -0.65 2.62 -0.64
C TYR A 248 -1.55 2.10 -1.75
N HIS A 249 -2.42 2.97 -2.27
CA HIS A 249 -3.24 2.66 -3.44
C HIS A 249 -2.38 2.46 -4.69
N GLY A 250 -2.93 1.77 -5.68
CA GLY A 250 -2.28 1.56 -6.96
C GLY A 250 -2.45 2.71 -7.94
N CYS A 251 -1.92 2.52 -9.15
CA CYS A 251 -2.20 3.37 -10.30
C CYS A 251 -3.72 3.49 -10.47
N VAL A 252 -4.19 4.69 -10.80
CA VAL A 252 -5.61 5.00 -11.03
C VAL A 252 -6.56 4.64 -9.87
N GLN A 253 -6.04 4.47 -8.65
CA GLN A 253 -6.80 4.23 -7.42
C GLN A 253 -6.70 5.37 -6.40
N SER A 254 -6.20 6.55 -6.81
CA SER A 254 -6.23 7.72 -5.94
C SER A 254 -7.67 8.14 -5.63
N TYR A 255 -7.87 8.89 -4.56
CA TYR A 255 -9.17 9.44 -4.18
C TYR A 255 -9.83 10.22 -5.33
N GLU A 256 -9.02 10.97 -6.09
CA GLU A 256 -9.45 11.72 -7.28
C GLU A 256 -10.00 10.84 -8.42
N LYS A 257 -9.64 9.54 -8.45
CA LYS A 257 -10.02 8.60 -9.51
C LYS A 257 -11.16 7.68 -9.12
N ILE A 258 -11.19 7.21 -7.88
CA ILE A 258 -12.16 6.20 -7.43
C ILE A 258 -12.91 6.58 -6.15
N GLY A 259 -12.74 7.82 -5.66
CA GLY A 259 -13.31 8.28 -4.41
C GLY A 259 -12.71 7.56 -3.20
N ASP A 260 -13.55 7.30 -2.21
CA ASP A 260 -13.21 6.64 -0.95
C ASP A 260 -13.09 5.12 -1.06
N LYS A 261 -13.19 4.51 -2.26
CA LYS A 261 -13.22 3.05 -2.41
C LYS A 261 -11.98 2.31 -1.89
N PHE A 262 -10.81 2.94 -1.91
CA PHE A 262 -9.58 2.37 -1.34
C PHE A 262 -9.39 2.72 0.14
N VAL A 263 -10.15 3.69 0.65
CA VAL A 263 -10.06 4.20 2.03
C VAL A 263 -10.82 3.28 2.98
#